data_AF-A0A9P1AMN9-F1
#
_entry.id   AF-A0A9P1AMN9-F1
#
_cell.length_a   1.000
_cell.length_b   1.000
_cell.length_c   1.000
_cell.angle_alpha   90.00
_cell.angle_beta   90.00
_cell.angle_gamma   90.00
#
_symmetry.space_group_name_H-M   'P 1'
#
loop_
_entity.id
_entity.type
_entity.pdbx_description
1 polymer ?
#
loop_
_entity_poly.entity_id
_entity_poly.type
_entity_poly.pdbx_seq_one_letter_code
_entity_poly.pdbx_strand_id
1 'polypeptide(L)'
;MACSWTFLWLLWIALVAVLLFALRGPLKLSESLESVSATSYFNNLTPKFYVALTGTSSLVSGIILIFEWWYFKNNAGIETGEEEGSDNDESVESAKTVPECKVWRNPMALFRAAEYNRFRRETKSEPLTYYDMNLSAQDHQSLFMCDEDQGRSECEIMQVAWRERECDNRIQTAKAALSINPECASALVLLAEEESETVTQAENLLRRALRAVEATLNSYSGHQIASYGQNGDAVRKRDLTIQTYIKRRLAMCARKQGRLREAIKGFRDLSRDQSLSPLLSVQDNLIEACLEVQAYADVQNLLVRYDGYGAPCSYELREPRSAAMSYTSALLKVRAVAENFRCAAETSIRRGLSSAEQTAIEALTRAMEFNPHVPPYLLELRAMIMPPEHFLKRGDSEALAYAFFHIQHWKRIDGALQLLSIVWKDFIPKVNKDKNAFSSQLESADKELLPAWHEQSMFPKTEGTLMMLLQTFLCLAVCIIAVLMQQFPASSGEFARTVATVGAQFYETSMHTFSQWAPGNIIPYLASKQVPVPEL
;
A
#
# COMPACT_ATOMS: atom_id res chain seq x y z
N MET A 1 -0.92 -16.58 -15.35
CA MET A 1 -2.38 -16.90 -15.37
C MET A 1 -3.21 -16.07 -16.37
N ALA A 2 -2.64 -15.11 -17.12
CA ALA A 2 -3.41 -14.30 -18.08
C ALA A 2 -3.90 -15.07 -19.33
N CYS A 3 -3.16 -16.08 -19.80
CA CYS A 3 -3.54 -16.84 -21.01
C CYS A 3 -4.85 -17.63 -20.87
N SER A 4 -5.14 -18.23 -19.70
CA SER A 4 -6.37 -19.04 -19.57
C SER A 4 -7.65 -18.21 -19.71
N TRP A 5 -7.59 -16.94 -19.30
CA TRP A 5 -8.72 -16.01 -19.41
C TRP A 5 -9.01 -15.64 -20.86
N THR A 6 -7.99 -15.44 -21.69
CA THR A 6 -8.19 -15.16 -23.13
C THR A 6 -8.85 -16.35 -23.85
N PHE A 7 -8.48 -17.58 -23.50
CA PHE A 7 -9.12 -18.78 -24.05
C PHE A 7 -10.56 -18.95 -23.59
N LEU A 8 -10.87 -18.61 -22.34
CA LEU A 8 -12.23 -18.65 -21.80
C LEU A 8 -13.15 -17.63 -22.49
N TRP A 9 -12.64 -16.41 -22.74
CA TRP A 9 -13.34 -15.39 -23.50
C TRP A 9 -13.55 -15.80 -24.97
N LEU A 10 -12.53 -16.35 -25.62
CA LEU A 10 -12.65 -16.86 -27.00
C LEU A 10 -13.64 -18.02 -27.10
N LEU A 11 -13.62 -18.94 -26.13
CA LEU A 11 -14.58 -20.04 -26.05
C LEU A 11 -16.00 -19.53 -25.82
N TRP A 12 -16.18 -18.52 -24.96
CA TRP A 12 -17.48 -17.89 -24.72
C TRP A 12 -18.00 -17.17 -25.97
N ILE A 13 -17.15 -16.37 -26.64
CA ILE A 13 -17.50 -15.69 -27.90
C ILE A 13 -17.86 -16.73 -28.98
N ALA A 14 -17.11 -17.83 -29.06
CA ALA A 14 -17.41 -18.91 -29.99
C ALA A 14 -18.75 -19.60 -29.67
N LEU A 15 -19.03 -19.86 -28.39
CA LEU A 15 -20.31 -20.43 -27.94
C LEU A 15 -21.48 -19.49 -28.27
N VAL A 16 -21.34 -18.19 -28.03
CA VAL A 16 -22.34 -17.18 -28.37
C VAL A 16 -22.53 -17.10 -29.89
N ALA A 17 -21.45 -17.13 -30.68
CA ALA A 17 -21.53 -17.12 -32.14
C ALA A 17 -22.23 -18.37 -32.69
N VAL A 18 -21.92 -19.55 -32.14
CA VAL A 18 -22.58 -20.82 -32.49
C VAL A 18 -24.06 -20.80 -32.09
N LEU A 19 -24.38 -20.25 -30.92
CA LEU A 19 -25.77 -20.10 -30.46
C LEU A 19 -26.56 -19.15 -31.37
N LEU A 20 -25.99 -17.99 -31.72
CA LEU A 20 -26.59 -17.04 -32.65
C LEU A 20 -26.76 -17.65 -34.06
N PHE A 21 -25.81 -18.45 -34.51
CA PHE A 21 -25.89 -19.17 -35.78
C PHE A 21 -26.98 -20.26 -35.76
N ALA A 22 -27.05 -21.05 -34.70
CA ALA A 22 -28.07 -22.10 -34.53
C ALA A 22 -29.48 -21.49 -34.40
N LEU A 23 -29.60 -20.33 -33.76
CA LEU A 23 -30.86 -19.61 -33.61
C LEU A 23 -31.20 -18.70 -34.81
N ARG A 24 -30.35 -18.63 -35.85
CA ARG A 24 -30.58 -17.80 -37.05
C ARG A 24 -31.88 -18.12 -37.78
N GLY A 25 -32.19 -19.41 -37.93
CA GLY A 25 -33.42 -19.89 -38.56
C GLY A 25 -34.67 -19.60 -37.71
N PRO A 26 -34.71 -20.05 -36.44
CA PRO A 26 -35.83 -19.81 -35.53
C PRO A 26 -36.13 -18.32 -35.30
N LEU A 27 -35.10 -17.47 -35.17
CA LEU A 27 -35.24 -16.04 -34.91
C LEU A 27 -35.47 -15.20 -36.19
N LYS A 28 -35.49 -15.81 -37.37
CA LYS A 28 -35.59 -15.10 -38.67
C LYS A 28 -34.63 -13.90 -38.72
N LEU A 29 -33.39 -14.08 -38.24
CA LEU A 29 -32.47 -12.97 -37.96
C LEU A 29 -32.17 -12.11 -39.21
N SER A 30 -32.22 -12.69 -40.41
CA SER A 30 -32.07 -11.96 -41.68
C SER A 30 -33.29 -11.09 -42.01
N GLU A 31 -34.50 -11.59 -41.84
CA GLU A 31 -35.75 -10.81 -42.02
C GLU A 31 -35.90 -9.76 -40.91
N SER A 32 -35.40 -10.05 -39.72
CA SER A 32 -35.36 -9.15 -38.57
C SER A 32 -34.36 -8.01 -38.77
N LEU A 33 -33.18 -8.27 -39.35
CA LEU A 33 -32.21 -7.23 -39.68
C LEU A 33 -32.71 -6.35 -40.85
N GLU A 34 -33.35 -6.95 -41.84
CA GLU A 34 -33.98 -6.21 -42.95
C GLU A 34 -35.17 -5.37 -42.46
N SER A 35 -35.99 -5.87 -41.54
CA SER A 35 -37.09 -5.11 -40.91
C SER A 35 -36.65 -4.08 -39.87
N VAL A 36 -35.46 -4.23 -39.27
CA VAL A 36 -34.82 -3.20 -38.43
C VAL A 36 -34.12 -2.13 -39.29
N SER A 37 -33.66 -2.48 -40.50
CA SER A 37 -33.14 -1.51 -41.48
C SER A 37 -34.23 -0.75 -42.24
N ALA A 38 -35.48 -1.23 -42.19
CA ALA A 38 -36.63 -0.56 -42.76
C ALA A 38 -37.38 0.22 -41.66
N THR A 39 -37.63 1.49 -41.96
CA THR A 39 -38.25 2.58 -41.21
C THR A 39 -39.63 2.30 -40.54
N SER A 40 -40.10 1.06 -40.46
CA SER A 40 -41.42 0.67 -39.96
C SER A 40 -41.50 0.37 -38.45
N TYR A 41 -40.41 -0.03 -37.79
CA TYR A 41 -40.45 -0.31 -36.33
C TYR A 41 -40.51 0.97 -35.48
N PHE A 42 -39.92 2.08 -35.95
CA PHE A 42 -39.97 3.37 -35.26
C PHE A 42 -41.30 4.12 -35.45
N ASN A 43 -42.06 3.83 -36.52
CA ASN A 43 -43.31 4.53 -36.82
C ASN A 43 -44.57 3.94 -36.15
N ASN A 44 -44.46 2.76 -35.52
CA ASN A 44 -45.56 2.09 -34.81
C ASN A 44 -45.32 1.95 -33.30
N LEU A 45 -44.41 2.75 -32.72
CA LEU A 45 -44.29 2.85 -31.27
C LEU A 45 -45.48 3.65 -30.73
N THR A 46 -46.48 2.93 -30.23
CA THR A 46 -47.65 3.53 -29.60
C THR A 46 -47.21 4.40 -28.40
N PRO A 47 -47.97 5.47 -28.05
CA PRO A 47 -47.65 6.36 -26.93
C PRO A 47 -47.37 5.63 -25.61
N LYS A 48 -47.95 4.44 -25.41
CA LYS A 48 -47.71 3.57 -24.26
C LYS A 48 -46.27 3.05 -24.16
N PHE A 49 -45.58 2.84 -25.29
CA PHE A 49 -44.18 2.45 -25.31
C PHE A 49 -43.26 3.61 -24.92
N TYR A 50 -43.52 4.83 -25.41
CA TYR A 50 -42.79 6.01 -24.96
C TYR A 50 -43.01 6.29 -23.47
N VAL A 51 -44.25 6.15 -22.96
CA VAL A 51 -44.52 6.26 -21.51
C VAL A 51 -43.82 5.15 -20.72
N ALA A 52 -43.78 3.92 -21.22
CA ALA A 52 -43.05 2.83 -20.57
C ALA A 52 -41.52 3.02 -20.62
N LEU A 53 -40.97 3.59 -21.70
CA LEU A 53 -39.55 3.84 -21.86
C LEU A 53 -39.08 5.04 -21.02
N THR A 54 -39.90 6.09 -20.93
CA THR A 54 -39.68 7.21 -20.00
C THR A 54 -39.87 6.76 -18.54
N GLY A 55 -40.86 5.90 -18.26
CA GLY A 55 -41.07 5.35 -16.92
C GLY A 55 -39.96 4.40 -16.46
N THR A 56 -39.45 3.55 -17.36
CA THR A 56 -38.33 2.64 -17.06
C THR A 56 -37.01 3.37 -16.97
N SER A 57 -36.72 4.35 -17.84
CA SER A 57 -35.52 5.19 -17.69
C SER A 57 -35.57 6.05 -16.42
N SER A 58 -36.72 6.60 -16.06
CA SER A 58 -36.92 7.30 -14.78
C SER A 58 -36.73 6.38 -13.58
N LEU A 59 -37.24 5.15 -13.64
CA LEU A 59 -37.11 4.17 -12.56
C LEU A 59 -35.68 3.65 -12.43
N VAL A 60 -34.99 3.39 -13.55
CA VAL A 60 -33.57 3.01 -13.56
C VAL A 60 -32.71 4.16 -13.04
N SER A 61 -32.94 5.40 -13.50
CA SER A 61 -32.24 6.58 -12.97
C SER A 61 -32.55 6.81 -11.49
N GLY A 62 -33.79 6.57 -11.04
CA GLY A 62 -34.17 6.66 -9.63
C GLY A 62 -33.51 5.59 -8.77
N ILE A 63 -33.40 4.35 -9.26
CA ILE A 63 -32.68 3.26 -8.59
C ILE A 63 -31.19 3.56 -8.53
N ILE A 64 -30.59 4.05 -9.62
CA ILE A 64 -29.19 4.49 -9.65
C ILE A 64 -28.98 5.61 -8.64
N LEU A 65 -29.87 6.61 -8.57
CA LEU A 65 -29.81 7.67 -7.57
C LEU A 65 -29.96 7.15 -6.13
N ILE A 66 -30.80 6.15 -5.89
CA ILE A 66 -30.94 5.52 -4.56
C ILE A 66 -29.67 4.73 -4.22
N PHE A 67 -29.07 4.02 -5.17
CA PHE A 67 -27.82 3.29 -4.97
C PHE A 67 -26.62 4.23 -4.84
N GLU A 68 -26.56 5.32 -5.59
CA GLU A 68 -25.58 6.39 -5.44
C GLU A 68 -25.77 7.07 -4.08
N TRP A 69 -27.00 7.42 -3.70
CA TRP A 69 -27.29 7.98 -2.39
C TRP A 69 -26.95 7.02 -1.26
N TRP A 70 -27.24 5.73 -1.40
CA TRP A 70 -26.90 4.70 -0.43
C TRP A 70 -25.39 4.44 -0.39
N TYR A 71 -24.72 4.42 -1.53
CA TYR A 71 -23.27 4.31 -1.67
C TYR A 71 -22.57 5.50 -1.03
N PHE A 72 -23.02 6.73 -1.32
CA PHE A 72 -22.49 7.94 -0.70
C PHE A 72 -22.86 8.02 0.78
N LYS A 73 -24.05 7.61 1.21
CA LYS A 73 -24.42 7.61 2.64
C LYS A 73 -23.63 6.60 3.47
N ASN A 74 -23.38 5.40 2.93
CA ASN A 74 -22.60 4.38 3.64
C ASN A 74 -21.09 4.59 3.52
N ASN A 75 -20.61 5.28 2.48
CA ASN A 75 -19.18 5.58 2.31
C ASN A 75 -18.78 6.99 2.76
N ALA A 76 -19.73 7.91 2.96
CA ALA A 76 -19.50 9.26 3.51
C ALA A 76 -20.12 9.39 4.91
N GLY A 77 -19.38 8.89 5.90
CA GLY A 77 -19.53 9.30 7.30
C GLY A 77 -20.45 8.45 8.16
N ILE A 78 -19.85 7.54 8.93
CA ILE A 78 -20.33 7.24 10.28
C ILE A 78 -19.32 7.87 11.24
N GLU A 79 -19.51 9.14 11.53
CA GLU A 79 -19.23 9.70 12.86
C GLU A 79 -20.47 10.51 13.26
N THR A 80 -21.28 9.94 14.14
CA THR A 80 -22.25 10.67 14.95
C THR A 80 -21.79 10.56 16.39
N GLY A 81 -20.95 11.51 16.80
CA GLY A 81 -20.79 11.91 18.20
C GLY A 81 -21.35 13.33 18.31
N GLU A 82 -22.43 13.46 19.06
CA GLU A 82 -23.12 14.71 19.36
C GLU A 82 -22.24 15.64 20.20
N GLU A 83 -21.96 16.86 19.74
CA GLU A 83 -21.73 18.01 20.64
C GLU A 83 -22.31 19.29 19.99
N GLU A 84 -23.27 19.89 20.69
CA GLU A 84 -23.90 21.18 20.37
C GLU A 84 -22.94 22.35 20.69
N GLY A 85 -22.91 23.37 19.82
CA GLY A 85 -22.20 24.63 20.11
C GLY A 85 -22.13 25.65 18.97
N SER A 86 -23.21 26.43 18.79
CA SER A 86 -23.32 27.86 18.42
C SER A 86 -22.30 28.57 17.48
N ASP A 87 -22.88 29.03 16.35
CA ASP A 87 -22.81 30.34 15.64
C ASP A 87 -21.55 30.93 14.95
N ASN A 88 -21.76 31.22 13.64
CA ASN A 88 -21.24 32.27 12.72
C ASN A 88 -19.71 32.45 12.56
N ASP A 89 -19.11 32.67 11.39
CA ASP A 89 -19.52 33.35 10.15
C ASP A 89 -18.57 32.95 8.99
N GLU A 90 -19.05 33.13 7.75
CA GLU A 90 -18.35 33.22 6.45
C GLU A 90 -16.98 32.53 6.23
N SER A 91 -16.96 31.45 5.42
CA SER A 91 -15.88 31.22 4.43
C SER A 91 -16.28 30.21 3.34
N VAL A 92 -16.08 30.68 2.10
CA VAL A 92 -15.88 29.98 0.81
C VAL A 92 -16.10 28.46 0.79
N GLU A 93 -16.98 28.03 -0.12
CA GLU A 93 -17.24 26.64 -0.54
C GLU A 93 -15.99 25.74 -0.50
N SER A 94 -15.82 25.03 0.60
CA SER A 94 -14.98 23.85 0.66
C SER A 94 -15.84 22.66 0.24
N ALA A 95 -15.58 22.15 -0.96
CA ALA A 95 -15.94 20.79 -1.31
C ALA A 95 -15.46 19.89 -0.16
N LYS A 96 -16.38 19.16 0.49
CA LYS A 96 -16.07 18.29 1.64
C LYS A 96 -14.86 17.42 1.32
N THR A 97 -13.69 17.81 1.84
CA THR A 97 -12.41 17.16 1.57
C THR A 97 -12.38 15.82 2.29
N VAL A 98 -12.22 14.74 1.52
CA VAL A 98 -11.80 13.43 2.03
C VAL A 98 -10.55 13.65 2.90
N PRO A 99 -10.47 13.11 4.13
CA PRO A 99 -9.26 13.24 4.95
C PRO A 99 -8.06 12.64 4.21
N GLU A 100 -7.04 13.46 3.92
CA GLU A 100 -5.84 13.05 3.20
C GLU A 100 -5.02 12.07 4.05
N CYS A 101 -4.67 10.90 3.48
CA CYS A 101 -3.84 9.93 4.19
C CYS A 101 -2.45 10.52 4.41
N LYS A 102 -2.00 10.59 5.67
CA LYS A 102 -0.67 11.12 5.99
C LYS A 102 0.44 10.26 5.38
N VAL A 103 1.17 10.84 4.43
CA VAL A 103 2.36 10.25 3.82
C VAL A 103 3.60 10.47 4.71
N TRP A 104 4.47 9.46 4.79
CA TRP A 104 5.68 9.48 5.62
C TRP A 104 6.92 9.30 4.74
N ARG A 105 7.98 10.06 5.04
CA ARG A 105 9.27 9.85 4.39
C ARG A 105 9.86 8.50 4.77
N ASN A 106 10.36 7.75 3.80
CA ASN A 106 11.03 6.48 4.03
C ASN A 106 12.41 6.72 4.70
N PRO A 107 12.62 6.26 5.95
CA PRO A 107 13.89 6.47 6.64
C PRO A 107 15.05 5.72 5.97
N MET A 108 14.74 4.68 5.20
CA MET A 108 15.71 3.83 4.50
C MET A 108 15.80 4.13 2.99
N ALA A 109 15.25 5.27 2.53
CA ALA A 109 15.27 5.68 1.12
C ALA A 109 16.66 5.57 0.48
N LEU A 110 16.70 5.08 -0.76
CA LEU A 110 17.94 4.81 -1.49
C LEU A 110 18.61 6.11 -1.98
N PHE A 111 19.83 6.01 -2.49
CA PHE A 111 20.52 7.12 -3.16
C PHE A 111 20.00 7.27 -4.59
N ARG A 112 19.50 8.45 -4.94
CA ARG A 112 18.76 8.65 -6.20
C ARG A 112 19.60 8.32 -7.43
N ALA A 113 20.80 8.86 -7.52
CA ALA A 113 21.72 8.56 -8.61
C ALA A 113 22.30 7.13 -8.54
N ALA A 114 22.87 6.77 -7.39
CA ALA A 114 23.63 5.53 -7.25
C ALA A 114 22.76 4.27 -7.33
N GLU A 115 21.47 4.37 -7.02
CA GLU A 115 20.57 3.22 -6.88
C GLU A 115 19.34 3.33 -7.78
N TYR A 116 18.49 4.36 -7.65
CA TYR A 116 17.28 4.49 -8.47
C TYR A 116 17.60 4.74 -9.95
N ASN A 117 18.45 5.72 -10.27
CA ASN A 117 18.83 6.03 -11.66
C ASN A 117 19.62 4.87 -12.29
N ARG A 118 20.45 4.19 -11.50
CA ARG A 118 21.12 2.96 -11.94
C ARG A 118 20.09 1.89 -12.34
N PHE A 119 19.10 1.63 -11.49
CA PHE A 119 18.01 0.70 -11.79
C PHE A 119 17.28 1.12 -13.07
N ARG A 120 16.86 2.38 -13.19
CA ARG A 120 16.20 2.93 -14.38
C ARG A 120 17.02 2.72 -15.66
N ARG A 121 18.33 2.95 -15.60
CA ARG A 121 19.25 2.77 -16.75
C ARG A 121 19.31 1.32 -17.21
N GLU A 122 19.32 0.39 -16.27
CA GLU A 122 19.42 -1.06 -16.50
C GLU A 122 18.07 -1.68 -16.94
N THR A 123 16.95 -1.31 -16.32
CA THR A 123 15.63 -1.94 -16.54
C THR A 123 14.70 -1.17 -17.48
N LYS A 124 15.03 0.09 -17.80
CA LYS A 124 14.18 1.04 -18.54
C LYS A 124 12.82 1.31 -17.87
N SER A 125 12.69 0.98 -16.59
CA SER A 125 11.49 1.19 -15.80
C SER A 125 11.73 2.31 -14.79
N GLU A 126 10.76 3.21 -14.64
CA GLU A 126 10.84 4.28 -13.63
C GLU A 126 10.56 3.71 -12.24
N PRO A 127 11.52 3.76 -11.29
CA PRO A 127 11.33 3.20 -9.95
C PRO A 127 10.55 4.11 -9.00
N LEU A 128 10.48 5.41 -9.28
CA LEU A 128 9.79 6.41 -8.46
C LEU A 128 8.68 7.05 -9.30
N THR A 129 7.56 7.38 -8.66
CA THR A 129 6.47 8.09 -9.31
C THR A 129 6.71 9.60 -9.32
N TYR A 130 6.00 10.30 -10.21
CA TYR A 130 6.01 11.76 -10.22
C TYR A 130 5.51 12.35 -8.89
N TYR A 131 4.53 11.71 -8.26
CA TYR A 131 4.01 12.12 -6.96
C TYR A 131 5.07 12.00 -5.86
N ASP A 132 5.76 10.85 -5.78
CA ASP A 132 6.82 10.60 -4.80
C ASP A 132 8.01 11.58 -4.96
N MET A 133 8.41 11.86 -6.20
CA MET A 133 9.45 12.85 -6.49
C MET A 133 9.04 14.27 -6.07
N ASN A 134 7.78 14.64 -6.21
CA ASN A 134 7.29 15.95 -5.77
C ASN A 134 7.27 16.10 -4.25
N LEU A 135 6.90 15.03 -3.52
CA LEU A 135 6.99 15.02 -2.06
C LEU A 135 8.44 15.24 -1.62
N SER A 136 9.40 14.57 -2.26
CA SER A 136 10.83 14.80 -2.02
C SER A 136 11.27 16.24 -2.28
N ALA A 137 10.73 16.90 -3.31
CA ALA A 137 11.01 18.31 -3.56
C ALA A 137 10.42 19.23 -2.47
N GLN A 138 9.25 18.89 -1.90
CA GLN A 138 8.68 19.62 -0.77
C GLN A 138 9.50 19.43 0.52
N ASP A 139 9.93 18.19 0.79
CA ASP A 139 10.80 17.85 1.91
C ASP A 139 12.12 18.62 1.84
N HIS A 140 12.78 18.64 0.66
CA HIS A 140 14.02 19.37 0.47
C HIS A 140 13.86 20.88 0.71
N GLN A 141 12.74 21.45 0.29
CA GLN A 141 12.42 22.85 0.56
C GLN A 141 12.26 23.12 2.06
N SER A 142 11.63 22.21 2.80
CA SER A 142 11.49 22.32 4.25
C SER A 142 12.82 22.13 5.01
N LEU A 143 13.69 21.23 4.52
CA LEU A 143 14.93 20.86 5.20
C LEU A 143 16.10 21.82 4.91
N PHE A 144 16.14 22.41 3.72
CA PHE A 144 17.36 23.05 3.19
C PHE A 144 17.21 24.53 2.85
N MET A 145 16.05 25.13 3.12
CA MET A 145 15.80 26.56 2.84
C MET A 145 15.29 27.27 4.09
N CYS A 146 15.54 28.58 4.17
CA CYS A 146 14.92 29.48 5.14
C CYS A 146 14.70 30.87 4.50
N ASP A 147 13.79 31.66 5.07
CA ASP A 147 13.44 32.97 4.50
C ASP A 147 14.61 33.97 4.55
N GLU A 148 15.55 33.76 5.47
CA GLU A 148 16.77 34.56 5.67
C GLU A 148 17.89 34.24 4.67
N ASP A 149 17.68 33.32 3.73
CA ASP A 149 18.64 33.02 2.66
C ASP A 149 18.70 34.12 1.58
N GLN A 150 17.78 35.09 1.61
CA GLN A 150 17.75 36.24 0.70
C GLN A 150 19.05 37.05 0.77
N GLY A 151 19.59 37.42 -0.39
CA GLY A 151 20.85 38.16 -0.52
C GLY A 151 22.11 37.29 -0.48
N ARG A 152 21.99 35.97 -0.26
CA ARG A 152 23.08 35.01 -0.46
C ARG A 152 22.93 34.33 -1.81
N SER A 153 23.73 34.75 -2.77
CA SER A 153 23.63 34.30 -4.17
C SER A 153 23.64 32.77 -4.33
N GLU A 154 24.48 32.06 -3.58
CA GLU A 154 24.53 30.60 -3.64
C GLU A 154 23.28 29.94 -3.05
N CYS A 155 22.66 30.53 -2.02
CA CYS A 155 21.43 30.00 -1.43
C CYS A 155 20.24 30.23 -2.36
N GLU A 156 20.13 31.41 -2.99
CA GLU A 156 19.10 31.72 -3.97
C GLU A 156 19.14 30.78 -5.17
N ILE A 157 20.34 30.49 -5.69
CA ILE A 157 20.53 29.48 -6.75
C ILE A 157 20.08 28.09 -6.27
N MET A 158 20.41 27.72 -5.03
CA MET A 158 19.97 26.44 -4.47
C MET A 158 18.46 26.36 -4.26
N GLN A 159 17.77 27.45 -3.93
CA GLN A 159 16.30 27.47 -3.88
C GLN A 159 15.68 27.11 -5.23
N VAL A 160 16.28 27.59 -6.33
CA VAL A 160 15.89 27.19 -7.69
C VAL A 160 16.19 25.72 -7.92
N ALA A 161 17.38 25.25 -7.55
CA ALA A 161 17.77 23.85 -7.72
C ALA A 161 16.81 22.88 -7.01
N TRP A 162 16.41 23.15 -5.77
CA TRP A 162 15.51 22.27 -5.01
C TRP A 162 14.08 22.20 -5.58
N ARG A 163 13.66 23.21 -6.34
CA ARG A 163 12.35 23.26 -7.03
C ARG A 163 12.40 22.76 -8.47
N GLU A 164 13.59 22.70 -9.06
CA GLU A 164 13.79 22.25 -10.43
C GLU A 164 13.38 20.79 -10.57
N ARG A 165 12.58 20.47 -11.60
CA ARG A 165 12.01 19.13 -11.81
C ARG A 165 12.96 18.24 -12.61
N GLU A 166 13.66 18.83 -13.58
CA GLU A 166 14.55 18.09 -14.46
C GLU A 166 15.90 17.85 -13.79
N CYS A 167 16.32 16.59 -13.70
CA CYS A 167 17.54 16.18 -13.01
C CYS A 167 18.79 16.90 -13.54
N ASP A 168 18.93 17.00 -14.87
CA ASP A 168 20.10 17.65 -15.49
C ASP A 168 20.18 19.14 -15.16
N ASN A 169 19.04 19.85 -15.22
CA ASN A 169 18.97 21.27 -14.84
C ASN A 169 19.23 21.46 -13.35
N ARG A 170 18.71 20.56 -12.51
CA ARG A 170 18.92 20.55 -11.05
C ARG A 170 20.41 20.42 -10.72
N ILE A 171 21.12 19.50 -11.37
CA ILE A 171 22.57 19.30 -11.22
C ILE A 171 23.36 20.52 -11.71
N GLN A 172 23.02 21.06 -12.88
CA GLN A 172 23.70 22.24 -13.43
C GLN A 172 23.54 23.47 -12.52
N THR A 173 22.34 23.66 -11.97
CA THR A 173 22.04 24.75 -11.04
C THR A 173 22.85 24.61 -9.74
N ALA A 174 22.96 23.40 -9.18
CA ALA A 174 23.81 23.15 -8.02
C ALA A 174 25.30 23.40 -8.31
N LYS A 175 25.79 23.05 -9.50
CA LYS A 175 27.16 23.37 -9.93
C LYS A 175 27.39 24.87 -10.07
N ALA A 176 26.38 25.63 -10.52
CA ALA A 176 26.45 27.09 -10.55
C ALA A 176 26.59 27.68 -9.14
N ALA A 177 25.85 27.17 -8.15
CA ALA A 177 26.02 27.59 -6.74
C ALA A 177 27.45 27.31 -6.23
N LEU A 178 28.04 26.15 -6.57
CA LEU A 178 29.42 25.82 -6.21
C LEU A 178 30.47 26.69 -6.90
N SER A 179 30.17 27.25 -8.08
CA SER A 179 31.08 28.19 -8.75
C SER A 179 31.20 29.52 -8.02
N ILE A 180 30.16 29.90 -7.25
CA ILE A 180 30.16 31.10 -6.40
C ILE A 180 30.79 30.78 -5.04
N ASN A 181 30.33 29.70 -4.41
CA ASN A 181 30.84 29.26 -3.11
C ASN A 181 31.24 27.77 -3.19
N PRO A 182 32.55 27.47 -3.34
CA PRO A 182 33.04 26.08 -3.42
C PRO A 182 32.69 25.22 -2.20
N GLU A 183 32.38 25.85 -1.06
CA GLU A 183 32.01 25.19 0.19
C GLU A 183 30.49 25.32 0.45
N CYS A 184 29.67 25.46 -0.58
CA CYS A 184 28.21 25.39 -0.45
C CYS A 184 27.76 23.96 -0.09
N ALA A 185 27.50 23.71 1.20
CA ALA A 185 27.10 22.39 1.70
C ALA A 185 25.80 21.87 1.06
N SER A 186 24.81 22.74 0.84
CA SER A 186 23.51 22.38 0.22
C SER A 186 23.71 21.87 -1.22
N ALA A 187 24.57 22.53 -2.01
CA ALA A 187 24.91 22.09 -3.36
C ALA A 187 25.65 20.75 -3.36
N LEU A 188 26.62 20.55 -2.44
CA LEU A 188 27.33 19.28 -2.30
C LEU A 188 26.41 18.12 -1.92
N VAL A 189 25.39 18.36 -1.08
CA VAL A 189 24.35 17.36 -0.77
C VAL A 189 23.55 16.99 -2.00
N LEU A 190 23.11 17.99 -2.78
CA LEU A 190 22.36 17.74 -4.01
C LEU A 190 23.16 16.89 -5.02
N LEU A 191 24.45 17.21 -5.22
CA LEU A 191 25.30 16.42 -6.12
C LEU A 191 25.57 15.00 -5.58
N ALA A 192 25.64 14.83 -4.26
CA ALA A 192 25.75 13.50 -3.67
C ALA A 192 24.51 12.62 -3.93
N GLU A 193 23.31 13.22 -3.95
CA GLU A 193 22.06 12.51 -4.21
C GLU A 193 21.81 12.28 -5.71
N GLU A 194 22.09 13.26 -6.57
CA GLU A 194 21.62 13.30 -7.97
C GLU A 194 22.69 12.99 -9.02
N GLU A 195 23.98 13.18 -8.73
CA GLU A 195 25.06 12.99 -9.71
C GLU A 195 25.92 11.74 -9.43
N SER A 196 25.97 11.27 -8.18
CA SER A 196 26.90 10.21 -7.78
C SER A 196 26.50 8.83 -8.30
N GLU A 197 27.32 8.23 -9.18
CA GLU A 197 27.03 6.91 -9.77
C GLU A 197 27.16 5.76 -8.78
N THR A 198 27.88 5.97 -7.68
CA THR A 198 28.10 4.95 -6.64
C THR A 198 27.93 5.54 -5.25
N VAL A 199 27.58 4.68 -4.28
CA VAL A 199 27.48 5.06 -2.86
C VAL A 199 28.79 5.62 -2.33
N THR A 200 29.94 5.16 -2.84
CA THR A 200 31.27 5.67 -2.49
C THR A 200 31.50 7.11 -2.98
N GLN A 201 31.08 7.43 -4.21
CA GLN A 201 31.14 8.80 -4.73
C GLN A 201 30.25 9.74 -3.91
N ALA A 202 29.02 9.30 -3.61
CA ALA A 202 28.09 10.03 -2.76
C ALA A 202 28.68 10.30 -1.37
N GLU A 203 29.31 9.29 -0.76
CA GLU A 203 29.97 9.44 0.54
C GLU A 203 31.10 10.48 0.51
N ASN A 204 31.93 10.50 -0.54
CA ASN A 204 33.02 11.46 -0.66
C ASN A 204 32.50 12.90 -0.74
N LEU A 205 31.43 13.14 -1.51
CA LEU A 205 30.77 14.44 -1.57
C LEU A 205 30.11 14.82 -0.24
N LEU A 206 29.42 13.89 0.43
CA LEU A 206 28.82 14.12 1.73
C LEU A 206 29.88 14.42 2.82
N ARG A 207 31.05 13.77 2.79
CA ARG A 207 32.16 14.09 3.70
C ARG A 207 32.70 15.50 3.45
N ARG A 208 32.72 15.97 2.21
CA ARG A 208 33.06 17.36 1.87
C ARG A 208 31.98 18.33 2.35
N ALA A 209 30.71 18.00 2.13
CA ALA A 209 29.57 18.79 2.60
C ALA A 209 29.58 18.92 4.14
N LEU A 210 29.92 17.84 4.85
CA LEU A 210 30.01 17.84 6.31
C LEU A 210 31.07 18.82 6.80
N ARG A 211 32.28 18.79 6.21
CA ARG A 211 33.37 19.72 6.57
C ARG A 211 32.96 21.18 6.31
N ALA A 212 32.32 21.44 5.18
CA ALA A 212 31.83 22.77 4.83
C ALA A 212 30.81 23.30 5.85
N VAL A 213 29.76 22.53 6.16
CA VAL A 213 28.72 22.97 7.11
C VAL A 213 29.25 23.05 8.55
N GLU A 214 30.19 22.18 8.95
CA GLU A 214 30.84 22.27 10.26
C GLU A 214 31.71 23.53 10.38
N ALA A 215 32.43 23.91 9.33
CA ALA A 215 33.18 25.18 9.31
C ALA A 215 32.24 26.39 9.44
N THR A 216 31.11 26.38 8.74
CA THR A 216 30.06 27.40 8.84
C THR A 216 29.48 27.47 10.25
N LEU A 217 29.10 26.33 10.85
CA LEU A 217 28.55 26.28 12.21
C LEU A 217 29.56 26.73 13.27
N ASN A 218 30.85 26.42 13.10
CA ASN A 218 31.92 26.88 13.99
C ASN A 218 32.17 28.39 13.88
N SER A 219 31.92 29.00 12.71
CA SER A 219 32.01 30.46 12.56
C SER A 219 30.98 31.21 13.42
N TYR A 220 29.82 30.57 13.69
CA TYR A 220 28.78 31.11 14.56
C TYR A 220 29.15 31.12 16.04
N SER A 221 29.96 30.17 16.50
CA SER A 221 30.37 30.08 17.91
C SER A 221 31.53 31.02 18.27
N GLY A 222 32.34 31.43 17.30
CA GLY A 222 33.45 32.37 17.49
C GLY A 222 33.04 33.83 17.67
N HIS A 223 31.83 34.21 17.25
CA HIS A 223 31.30 35.58 17.40
C HIS A 223 30.39 35.66 18.64
N GLN A 224 30.93 36.18 19.76
CA GLN A 224 30.18 36.37 21.00
C GLN A 224 28.93 37.29 20.79
N ILE A 225 27.74 36.70 20.93
CA ILE A 225 26.56 37.12 21.73
C ILE A 225 25.92 38.53 21.51
N ALA A 226 26.47 39.49 20.75
CA ALA A 226 25.98 40.88 20.83
C ALA A 226 25.10 41.44 19.69
N SER A 227 24.80 40.74 18.58
CA SER A 227 24.00 41.38 17.50
C SER A 227 23.03 40.52 16.67
N TYR A 228 22.89 39.22 16.93
CA TYR A 228 21.86 38.42 16.23
C TYR A 228 20.60 38.31 17.09
N GLY A 229 19.89 39.43 17.23
CA GLY A 229 18.50 39.42 17.68
C GLY A 229 17.60 38.85 16.58
N GLN A 230 16.89 37.77 16.89
CA GLN A 230 15.79 37.12 16.13
C GLN A 230 16.06 36.63 14.68
N ASN A 231 17.00 37.21 13.92
CA ASN A 231 17.25 36.90 12.49
C ASN A 231 18.45 35.96 12.21
N GLY A 232 19.02 35.29 13.22
CA GLY A 232 20.16 34.37 13.06
C GLY A 232 19.82 32.92 13.40
N ASP A 233 18.65 32.71 14.00
CA ASP A 233 18.23 31.42 14.52
C ASP A 233 17.71 30.51 13.40
N ALA A 234 17.08 31.06 12.36
CA ALA A 234 16.58 30.27 11.24
C ALA A 234 17.70 29.75 10.34
N VAL A 235 18.68 30.59 9.97
CA VAL A 235 19.88 30.15 9.24
C VAL A 235 20.64 29.07 10.02
N ARG A 236 20.87 29.27 11.32
CA ARG A 236 21.56 28.28 12.15
C ARG A 236 20.79 26.97 12.24
N LYS A 237 19.47 27.03 12.38
CA LYS A 237 18.59 25.84 12.39
C LYS A 237 18.63 25.10 11.05
N ARG A 238 18.63 25.82 9.92
CA ARG A 238 18.81 25.27 8.57
C ARG A 238 20.15 24.53 8.46
N ASP A 239 21.24 25.15 8.89
CA ASP A 239 22.58 24.54 8.81
C ASP A 239 22.75 23.33 9.75
N LEU A 240 22.15 23.36 10.94
CA LEU A 240 22.05 22.17 11.81
C LEU A 240 21.22 21.05 11.17
N THR A 241 20.15 21.39 10.45
CA THR A 241 19.32 20.44 9.70
C THR A 241 20.11 19.80 8.56
N ILE A 242 20.86 20.58 7.79
CA ILE A 242 21.80 20.09 6.77
C ILE A 242 22.84 19.17 7.39
N GLN A 243 23.47 19.58 8.49
CA GLN A 243 24.47 18.75 9.17
C GLN A 243 23.89 17.39 9.61
N THR A 244 22.70 17.40 10.20
CA THR A 244 22.01 16.18 10.66
C THR A 244 21.64 15.28 9.49
N TYR A 245 21.15 15.85 8.39
CA TYR A 245 20.89 15.12 7.15
C TYR A 245 22.15 14.46 6.59
N ILE A 246 23.26 15.22 6.50
CA ILE A 246 24.55 14.71 6.00
C ILE A 246 25.06 13.56 6.87
N LYS A 247 25.07 13.73 8.19
CA LYS A 247 25.49 12.69 9.15
C LYS A 247 24.63 11.43 9.01
N ARG A 248 23.31 11.57 8.83
CA ARG A 248 22.41 10.43 8.55
C ARG A 248 22.80 9.73 7.25
N ARG A 249 22.96 10.47 6.15
CA ARG A 249 23.32 9.87 4.85
C ARG A 249 24.69 9.21 4.86
N LEU A 250 25.67 9.76 5.59
CA LEU A 250 26.97 9.11 5.81
C LEU A 250 26.84 7.79 6.58
N ALA A 251 26.01 7.73 7.63
CA ALA A 251 25.73 6.48 8.33
C ALA A 251 25.04 5.45 7.41
N MET A 252 24.17 5.89 6.50
CA MET A 252 23.57 5.04 5.46
C MET A 252 24.61 4.55 4.43
N CYS A 253 25.55 5.39 3.99
CA CYS A 253 26.68 4.97 3.16
C CYS A 253 27.50 3.87 3.85
N ALA A 254 27.87 4.07 5.11
CA ALA A 254 28.60 3.09 5.90
C ALA A 254 27.84 1.76 6.02
N ARG A 255 26.51 1.81 6.25
CA ARG A 255 25.64 0.62 6.30
C ARG A 255 25.67 -0.14 4.98
N LYS A 256 25.44 0.54 3.85
CA LYS A 256 25.44 -0.05 2.50
C LYS A 256 26.78 -0.64 2.08
N GLN A 257 27.88 -0.11 2.60
CA GLN A 257 29.23 -0.63 2.34
C GLN A 257 29.65 -1.74 3.33
N GLY A 258 28.78 -2.17 4.26
CA GLY A 258 29.10 -3.19 5.24
C GLY A 258 29.96 -2.72 6.43
N ARG A 259 30.22 -1.40 6.56
CA ARG A 259 30.87 -0.80 7.73
C ARG A 259 29.86 -0.61 8.88
N LEU A 260 29.28 -1.73 9.31
CA LEU A 260 28.11 -1.76 10.20
C LEU A 260 28.37 -1.11 11.57
N ARG A 261 29.57 -1.29 12.16
CA ARG A 261 29.92 -0.66 13.44
C ARG A 261 29.94 0.86 13.37
N GLU A 262 30.43 1.41 12.26
CA GLU A 262 30.45 2.86 12.02
C GLU A 262 29.02 3.38 11.79
N ALA A 263 28.21 2.65 11.01
CA ALA A 263 26.81 2.99 10.79
C ALA A 263 26.01 3.01 12.10
N ILE A 264 26.12 1.95 12.92
CA ILE A 264 25.45 1.85 14.23
C ILE A 264 25.87 3.01 15.14
N LYS A 265 27.16 3.34 15.20
CA LYS A 265 27.65 4.50 15.97
C LYS A 265 27.01 5.80 15.46
N GLY A 266 27.05 6.03 14.15
CA GLY A 266 26.48 7.21 13.52
C GLY A 266 24.99 7.39 13.82
N PHE A 267 24.19 6.32 13.70
CA PHE A 267 22.76 6.39 14.02
C PHE A 267 22.51 6.60 15.52
N ARG A 268 23.28 5.96 16.42
CA ARG A 268 23.15 6.17 17.88
C ARG A 268 23.48 7.60 18.29
N ASP A 269 24.51 8.19 17.68
CA ASP A 269 24.91 9.57 17.95
C ASP A 269 23.79 10.53 17.51
N LEU A 270 23.17 10.29 16.35
CA LEU A 270 22.00 11.04 15.88
C LEU A 270 20.76 10.87 16.77
N SER A 271 20.49 9.67 17.29
CA SER A 271 19.34 9.42 18.16
C SER A 271 19.44 10.06 19.56
N ARG A 272 20.60 10.60 19.93
CA ARG A 272 20.78 11.35 21.20
C ARG A 272 20.41 12.82 21.05
N ASP A 273 20.50 13.37 19.84
CA ASP A 273 20.20 14.76 19.56
C ASP A 273 18.69 14.94 19.33
N GLN A 274 17.97 15.37 20.38
CA GLN A 274 16.51 15.47 20.38
C GLN A 274 15.98 16.62 19.50
N SER A 275 16.84 17.57 19.10
CA SER A 275 16.40 18.82 18.45
C SER A 275 15.84 18.63 17.03
N LEU A 276 16.25 17.57 16.33
CA LEU A 276 15.90 17.31 14.92
C LEU A 276 15.50 15.84 14.65
N SER A 277 15.38 15.03 15.71
CA SER A 277 15.10 13.58 15.64
C SER A 277 13.84 13.18 14.86
N PRO A 278 12.69 13.89 14.94
CA PRO A 278 11.45 13.45 14.27
C PRO A 278 11.50 13.54 12.74
N LEU A 279 12.29 14.46 12.19
CA LEU A 279 12.34 14.74 10.75
C LEU A 279 13.02 13.62 9.93
N LEU A 280 13.84 12.79 10.59
CA LEU A 280 14.74 11.88 9.89
C LEU A 280 14.59 10.41 10.30
N SER A 281 13.80 10.09 11.33
CA SER A 281 13.48 8.73 11.81
C SER A 281 14.63 7.72 11.65
N VAL A 282 15.73 7.96 12.37
CA VAL A 282 16.98 7.17 12.26
C VAL A 282 16.88 5.74 12.82
N GLN A 283 15.83 5.46 13.59
CA GLN A 283 15.66 4.20 14.31
C GLN A 283 15.56 2.97 13.40
N ASP A 284 14.87 3.07 12.26
CA ASP A 284 14.70 1.93 11.35
C ASP A 284 16.05 1.49 10.75
N ASN A 285 16.92 2.46 10.42
CA ASN A 285 18.28 2.14 9.99
C ASN A 285 19.12 1.54 11.12
N LEU A 286 18.94 2.01 12.36
CA LEU A 286 19.66 1.49 13.51
C LEU A 286 19.22 0.05 13.85
N ILE A 287 17.92 -0.22 13.80
CA ILE A 287 17.35 -1.55 13.98
C ILE A 287 17.92 -2.50 12.93
N GLU A 288 17.87 -2.11 11.65
CA GLU A 288 18.34 -2.96 10.57
C GLU A 288 19.86 -3.21 10.67
N ALA A 289 20.66 -2.19 10.94
CA ALA A 289 22.10 -2.36 11.12
C ALA A 289 22.45 -3.26 12.32
N CYS A 290 21.69 -3.18 13.43
CA CYS A 290 21.84 -4.05 14.58
C CYS A 290 21.41 -5.50 14.28
N LEU A 291 20.36 -5.70 13.48
CA LEU A 291 19.95 -7.03 13.00
C LEU A 291 21.03 -7.66 12.12
N GLU A 292 21.67 -6.87 11.26
CA GLU A 292 22.72 -7.35 10.36
C GLU A 292 23.97 -7.85 11.12
N VAL A 293 24.35 -7.17 12.20
CA VAL A 293 25.41 -7.67 13.12
C VAL A 293 24.92 -8.70 14.13
N GLN A 294 23.65 -9.13 14.05
CA GLN A 294 23.00 -10.08 14.95
C GLN A 294 23.02 -9.66 16.43
N ALA A 295 23.04 -8.35 16.70
CA ALA A 295 22.93 -7.78 18.04
C ALA A 295 21.47 -7.78 18.53
N TYR A 296 20.85 -8.96 18.61
CA TYR A 296 19.42 -9.10 18.91
C TYR A 296 19.00 -8.51 20.26
N ALA A 297 19.89 -8.52 21.26
CA ALA A 297 19.65 -7.88 22.55
C ALA A 297 19.56 -6.35 22.42
N ASP A 298 20.44 -5.74 21.62
CA ASP A 298 20.39 -4.31 21.32
C ASP A 298 19.09 -3.96 20.57
N VAL A 299 18.69 -4.80 19.61
CA VAL A 299 17.41 -4.61 18.89
C VAL A 299 16.23 -4.67 19.86
N GLN A 300 16.19 -5.65 20.78
CA GLN A 300 15.14 -5.73 21.79
C GLN A 300 15.09 -4.47 22.67
N ASN A 301 16.24 -3.94 23.09
CA ASN A 301 16.32 -2.71 23.88
C ASN A 301 15.82 -1.48 23.09
N LEU A 302 16.15 -1.39 21.80
CA LEU A 302 15.63 -0.35 20.92
C LEU A 302 14.11 -0.46 20.79
N LEU A 303 13.59 -1.68 20.57
CA LEU A 303 12.15 -1.90 20.47
C LEU A 303 11.43 -1.45 21.73
N VAL A 304 11.91 -1.83 22.92
CA VAL A 304 11.31 -1.40 24.20
C VAL A 304 11.32 0.12 24.34
N ARG A 305 12.42 0.78 23.94
CA ARG A 305 12.56 2.24 24.01
C ARG A 305 11.51 2.96 23.13
N TYR A 306 11.20 2.43 21.95
CA TYR A 306 10.30 3.06 21.00
C TYR A 306 8.84 2.52 21.04
N ASP A 307 8.59 1.33 21.61
CA ASP A 307 7.25 0.74 21.77
C ASP A 307 6.47 1.35 22.96
N GLY A 308 7.15 2.11 23.83
CA GLY A 308 6.51 2.88 24.91
C GLY A 308 6.03 2.05 26.11
N TYR A 309 6.40 0.77 26.21
CA TYR A 309 6.07 -0.06 27.37
C TYR A 309 7.04 0.24 28.53
N GLY A 310 6.62 1.09 29.48
CA GLY A 310 7.24 1.18 30.81
C GLY A 310 8.10 2.41 31.15
N ALA A 311 8.08 3.49 30.36
CA ALA A 311 8.71 4.76 30.77
C ALA A 311 7.64 5.80 31.17
N PRO A 312 7.62 6.29 32.43
CA PRO A 312 6.73 7.37 32.84
C PRO A 312 7.34 8.72 32.41
N CYS A 313 7.47 8.99 31.12
CA CYS A 313 7.90 10.30 30.61
C CYS A 313 7.44 10.50 29.15
N SER A 314 6.70 11.59 28.96
CA SER A 314 6.30 12.30 27.73
C SER A 314 5.47 11.58 26.64
N TYR A 315 4.23 12.07 26.51
CA TYR A 315 3.32 11.86 25.37
C TYR A 315 3.95 12.28 24.02
N GLU A 316 5.05 13.04 24.05
CA GLU A 316 5.75 13.60 22.89
C GLU A 316 6.72 12.62 22.19
N LEU A 317 7.15 11.53 22.85
CA LEU A 317 8.08 10.54 22.24
C LEU A 317 7.39 9.34 21.59
N ARG A 318 6.06 9.30 21.59
CA ARG A 318 5.28 8.18 21.04
C ARG A 318 5.23 8.29 19.52
N GLU A 319 6.29 7.86 18.85
CA GLU A 319 6.25 7.72 17.38
C GLU A 319 5.16 6.68 17.00
N PRO A 320 4.41 6.91 15.90
CA PRO A 320 3.38 5.96 15.52
C PRO A 320 4.03 4.65 15.09
N ARG A 321 3.56 3.53 15.64
CA ARG A 321 3.97 2.16 15.32
C ARG A 321 4.15 1.97 13.81
N SER A 322 5.24 1.33 13.39
CA SER A 322 5.59 1.04 12.00
C SER A 322 5.65 -0.47 11.73
N ALA A 323 5.71 -0.84 10.44
CA ALA A 323 5.96 -2.23 10.04
C ALA A 323 7.31 -2.72 10.55
N ALA A 324 8.36 -1.87 10.48
CA ALA A 324 9.69 -2.17 11.00
C ALA A 324 9.66 -2.58 12.47
N MET A 325 8.96 -1.80 13.31
CA MET A 325 8.83 -2.11 14.74
C MET A 325 8.03 -3.39 14.99
N SER A 326 6.86 -3.53 14.34
CA SER A 326 5.94 -4.63 14.60
C SER A 326 6.49 -5.97 14.12
N TYR A 327 7.01 -6.03 12.90
CA TYR A 327 7.55 -7.27 12.34
C TYR A 327 8.92 -7.62 12.92
N THR A 328 9.75 -6.64 13.30
CA THR A 328 11.01 -6.95 14.00
C THR A 328 10.74 -7.53 15.39
N SER A 329 9.76 -6.98 16.13
CA SER A 329 9.33 -7.57 17.42
C SER A 329 8.83 -9.01 17.25
N ALA A 330 8.04 -9.28 16.20
CA ALA A 330 7.61 -10.63 15.87
C ALA A 330 8.79 -11.55 15.50
N LEU A 331 9.73 -11.06 14.68
CA LEU A 331 10.94 -11.80 14.27
C LEU A 331 11.78 -12.25 15.46
N LEU A 332 11.98 -11.39 16.47
CA LEU A 332 12.76 -11.74 17.66
C LEU A 332 12.11 -12.87 18.48
N LYS A 333 10.77 -12.90 18.53
CA LYS A 333 10.02 -13.99 19.20
C LYS A 333 10.01 -15.26 18.38
N VAL A 334 9.82 -15.14 17.06
CA VAL A 334 9.92 -16.25 16.10
C VAL A 334 11.30 -16.89 16.20
N ARG A 335 12.38 -16.11 16.29
CA ARG A 335 13.75 -16.61 16.46
C ARG A 335 13.89 -17.57 17.64
N ALA A 336 13.19 -17.31 18.75
CA ALA A 336 13.29 -18.14 19.95
C ALA A 336 12.66 -19.53 19.80
N VAL A 337 11.81 -19.75 18.78
CA VAL A 337 11.04 -20.98 18.61
C VAL A 337 11.20 -21.65 17.24
N ALA A 338 11.59 -20.90 16.20
CA ALA A 338 11.51 -21.32 14.81
C ALA A 338 12.32 -22.59 14.49
N GLU A 339 13.56 -22.70 14.99
CA GLU A 339 14.43 -23.86 14.75
C GLU A 339 13.82 -25.18 15.27
N ASN A 340 13.07 -25.10 16.37
CA ASN A 340 12.44 -26.25 17.02
C ASN A 340 10.94 -26.35 16.72
N PHE A 341 10.42 -25.48 15.85
CA PHE A 341 9.00 -25.43 15.54
C PHE A 341 8.63 -26.64 14.68
N ARG A 342 8.25 -27.72 15.35
CA ARG A 342 7.76 -28.93 14.68
C ARG A 342 6.33 -28.69 14.25
N CYS A 343 6.15 -28.42 12.96
CA CYS A 343 4.83 -28.34 12.39
C CYS A 343 4.06 -29.63 12.67
N ALA A 344 2.78 -29.54 13.01
CA ALA A 344 1.85 -30.67 13.22
C ALA A 344 1.65 -31.58 11.97
N ALA A 345 2.50 -31.44 10.95
CA ALA A 345 2.57 -32.30 9.78
C ALA A 345 3.21 -33.67 10.07
N GLU A 346 3.97 -33.82 11.17
CA GLU A 346 4.30 -35.13 11.71
C GLU A 346 3.10 -35.64 12.53
N THR A 347 2.27 -36.46 11.89
CA THR A 347 1.01 -37.01 12.41
C THR A 347 1.17 -37.85 13.70
N SER A 348 2.39 -38.06 14.18
CA SER A 348 2.74 -38.98 15.26
C SER A 348 2.96 -38.35 16.64
N ILE A 349 2.97 -37.01 16.80
CA ILE A 349 3.13 -36.39 18.13
C ILE A 349 2.15 -35.22 18.28
N ARG A 350 1.02 -35.47 18.96
CA ARG A 350 0.11 -34.43 19.46
C ARG A 350 0.76 -33.70 20.65
N ARG A 351 1.79 -32.88 20.39
CA ARG A 351 2.26 -31.89 21.37
C ARG A 351 1.49 -30.59 21.12
N GLY A 352 0.81 -30.08 22.15
CA GLY A 352 0.22 -28.74 22.09
C GLY A 352 1.31 -27.66 21.98
N LEU A 353 0.93 -26.47 21.52
CA LEU A 353 1.85 -25.33 21.43
C LEU A 353 2.39 -24.98 22.82
N SER A 354 3.70 -24.78 22.92
CA SER A 354 4.33 -24.21 24.11
C SER A 354 3.95 -22.73 24.27
N SER A 355 4.08 -22.21 25.49
CA SER A 355 3.84 -20.77 25.77
C SER A 355 4.70 -19.84 24.91
N ALA A 356 5.95 -20.23 24.61
CA ALA A 356 6.82 -19.46 23.72
C ALA A 356 6.32 -19.46 22.26
N GLU A 357 5.83 -20.60 21.77
CA GLU A 357 5.26 -20.71 20.41
C GLU A 357 3.96 -19.90 20.30
N GLN A 358 3.09 -19.96 21.30
CA GLN A 358 1.88 -19.13 21.38
C GLN A 358 2.24 -17.64 21.33
N THR A 359 3.22 -17.21 22.14
CA THR A 359 3.68 -15.82 22.18
C THR A 359 4.25 -15.35 20.82
N ALA A 360 4.94 -16.24 20.09
CA ALA A 360 5.44 -15.94 18.74
C ALA A 360 4.31 -15.82 17.72
N ILE A 361 3.33 -16.73 17.75
CA ILE A 361 2.15 -16.70 16.88
C ILE A 361 1.30 -15.45 17.13
N GLU A 362 1.09 -15.06 18.39
CA GLU A 362 0.39 -13.82 18.75
C GLU A 362 1.14 -12.57 18.26
N ALA A 363 2.47 -12.57 18.35
CA ALA A 363 3.27 -11.45 17.86
C ALA A 363 3.22 -11.34 16.32
N LEU A 364 3.27 -12.47 15.62
CA LEU A 364 3.06 -12.53 14.17
C LEU A 364 1.67 -12.01 13.81
N THR A 365 0.63 -12.48 14.49
CA THR A 365 -0.76 -12.05 14.25
C THR A 365 -0.89 -10.54 14.43
N ARG A 366 -0.39 -9.97 15.54
CA ARG A 366 -0.40 -8.51 15.76
C ARG A 366 0.39 -7.72 14.72
N ALA A 367 1.48 -8.28 14.19
CA ALA A 367 2.24 -7.64 13.13
C ALA A 367 1.47 -7.63 11.80
N MET A 368 0.77 -8.73 11.49
CA MET A 368 -0.06 -8.85 10.29
C MET A 368 -1.36 -8.05 10.38
N GLU A 369 -1.95 -7.92 11.57
CA GLU A 369 -3.07 -6.99 11.85
C GLU A 369 -2.64 -5.54 11.65
N PHE A 370 -1.39 -5.20 12.00
CA PHE A 370 -0.86 -3.87 11.78
C PHE A 370 -0.67 -3.58 10.27
N ASN A 371 -0.04 -4.50 9.53
CA ASN A 371 0.14 -4.36 8.07
C ASN A 371 0.13 -5.75 7.39
N PRO A 372 -0.97 -6.15 6.72
CA PRO A 372 -1.12 -7.45 6.07
C PRO A 372 -0.41 -7.56 4.72
N HIS A 373 0.16 -6.47 4.20
CA HIS A 373 0.87 -6.45 2.91
C HIS A 373 2.29 -7.01 3.02
N VAL A 374 2.88 -7.07 4.22
CA VAL A 374 4.27 -7.55 4.44
C VAL A 374 4.47 -9.04 4.15
N PRO A 375 3.63 -9.99 4.62
CA PRO A 375 3.90 -11.42 4.46
C PRO A 375 4.03 -11.88 3.01
N PRO A 376 3.22 -11.41 2.04
CA PRO A 376 3.42 -11.72 0.62
C PRO A 376 4.84 -11.42 0.10
N TYR A 377 5.47 -10.32 0.53
CA TYR A 377 6.84 -9.99 0.14
C TYR A 377 7.87 -10.86 0.86
N LEU A 378 7.73 -11.07 2.18
CA LEU A 378 8.66 -11.92 2.94
C LEU A 378 8.65 -13.38 2.48
N LEU A 379 7.47 -13.88 2.10
CA LEU A 379 7.28 -15.24 1.57
C LEU A 379 7.58 -15.34 0.07
N GLU A 380 8.02 -14.25 -0.57
CA GLU A 380 8.34 -14.19 -2.00
C GLU A 380 7.17 -14.62 -2.91
N LEU A 381 5.93 -14.47 -2.42
CA LEU A 381 4.70 -14.66 -3.20
C LEU A 381 4.42 -13.45 -4.10
N ARG A 382 5.09 -12.33 -3.86
CA ARG A 382 5.03 -11.09 -4.64
C ARG A 382 6.44 -10.64 -5.01
N ALA A 383 6.59 -10.16 -6.25
CA ALA A 383 7.83 -9.60 -6.71
C ALA A 383 8.17 -8.32 -5.93
N MET A 384 9.44 -8.21 -5.54
CA MET A 384 9.96 -7.05 -4.83
C MET A 384 10.52 -6.05 -5.84
N ILE A 385 10.18 -4.77 -5.66
CA ILE A 385 10.66 -3.66 -6.47
C ILE A 385 11.49 -2.70 -5.61
N MET A 386 12.05 -1.65 -6.21
CA MET A 386 12.72 -0.60 -5.44
C MET A 386 11.71 0.11 -4.53
N PRO A 387 11.99 0.31 -3.23
CA PRO A 387 11.05 0.95 -2.33
C PRO A 387 10.93 2.44 -2.69
N PRO A 388 9.76 3.06 -2.51
CA PRO A 388 9.58 4.49 -2.73
C PRO A 388 10.35 5.34 -1.70
N GLU A 389 10.53 6.63 -2.01
CA GLU A 389 11.12 7.61 -1.09
C GLU A 389 10.14 8.01 0.03
N HIS A 390 8.84 7.79 -0.19
CA HIS A 390 7.76 7.97 0.78
C HIS A 390 6.83 6.77 0.83
N PHE A 391 6.19 6.52 1.96
CA PHE A 391 5.23 5.44 2.13
C PHE A 391 4.03 5.84 2.99
N LEU A 392 2.98 5.04 2.91
CA LEU A 392 1.82 5.07 3.79
C LEU A 392 1.95 4.00 4.87
N LYS A 393 1.83 4.40 6.13
CA LYS A 393 1.78 3.44 7.24
C LYS A 393 0.59 2.50 7.06
N ARG A 394 0.82 1.21 7.30
CA ARG A 394 -0.11 0.09 7.08
C ARG A 394 -0.42 -0.23 5.62
N GLY A 395 0.16 0.51 4.67
CA GLY A 395 -0.01 0.30 3.24
C GLY A 395 0.98 -0.70 2.63
N ASP A 396 0.80 -0.95 1.34
CA ASP A 396 1.66 -1.76 0.47
C ASP A 396 3.05 -1.11 0.32
N SER A 397 3.12 0.23 0.26
CA SER A 397 4.40 0.95 0.16
C SER A 397 5.29 0.78 1.40
N GLU A 398 4.72 0.81 2.62
CA GLU A 398 5.47 0.53 3.85
C GLU A 398 5.89 -0.93 3.92
N ALA A 399 5.02 -1.85 3.48
CA ALA A 399 5.32 -3.26 3.47
C ALA A 399 6.49 -3.61 2.55
N LEU A 400 6.50 -3.04 1.36
CA LEU A 400 7.61 -3.12 0.42
C LEU A 400 8.89 -2.54 1.02
N ALA A 401 8.82 -1.32 1.59
CA ALA A 401 9.97 -0.68 2.23
C ALA A 401 10.57 -1.51 3.37
N TYR A 402 9.73 -2.14 4.20
CA TYR A 402 10.18 -3.05 5.24
C TYR A 402 10.83 -4.32 4.65
N ALA A 403 10.09 -5.03 3.79
CA ALA A 403 10.52 -6.33 3.28
C ALA A 403 11.82 -6.23 2.47
N PHE A 404 12.02 -5.13 1.72
CA PHE A 404 13.22 -4.87 0.93
C PHE A 404 14.52 -4.97 1.73
N PHE A 405 14.52 -4.45 2.96
CA PHE A 405 15.71 -4.50 3.82
C PHE A 405 15.70 -5.66 4.81
N HIS A 406 14.54 -6.27 5.11
CA HIS A 406 14.43 -7.21 6.23
C HIS A 406 14.29 -8.67 5.82
N ILE A 407 14.00 -9.00 4.56
CA ILE A 407 13.81 -10.39 4.13
C ILE A 407 15.02 -11.28 4.46
N GLN A 408 16.24 -10.76 4.36
CA GLN A 408 17.46 -11.52 4.67
C GLN A 408 17.54 -11.88 6.17
N HIS A 409 17.05 -11.00 7.05
CA HIS A 409 17.00 -11.27 8.49
C HIS A 409 16.01 -12.40 8.82
N TRP A 410 14.90 -12.48 8.07
CA TRP A 410 13.95 -13.60 8.17
C TRP A 410 14.54 -14.90 7.61
N LYS A 411 15.20 -14.85 6.45
CA LYS A 411 15.85 -16.01 5.81
C LYS A 411 17.00 -16.59 6.63
N ARG A 412 17.68 -15.77 7.43
CA ARG A 412 18.78 -16.19 8.31
C ARG A 412 18.33 -17.11 9.45
N ILE A 413 17.06 -17.06 9.84
CA ILE A 413 16.52 -17.86 10.94
C ILE A 413 15.80 -19.07 10.36
N ASP A 414 16.36 -20.26 10.59
CA ASP A 414 15.79 -21.51 10.12
C ASP A 414 14.36 -21.70 10.66
N GLY A 415 13.42 -22.00 9.75
CA GLY A 415 12.01 -22.18 10.08
C GLY A 415 11.19 -20.89 10.25
N ALA A 416 11.79 -19.69 10.26
CA ALA A 416 11.04 -18.45 10.50
C ALA A 416 10.01 -18.14 9.42
N LEU A 417 10.41 -18.26 8.14
CA LEU A 417 9.49 -18.09 7.01
C LEU A 417 8.46 -19.22 6.92
N GLN A 418 8.81 -20.44 7.35
CA GLN A 418 7.86 -21.55 7.42
C GLN A 418 6.77 -21.25 8.47
N LEU A 419 7.15 -20.83 9.68
CA LEU A 419 6.20 -20.42 10.70
C LEU A 419 5.33 -19.25 10.23
N LEU A 420 5.93 -18.22 9.63
CA LEU A 420 5.18 -17.12 9.01
C LEU A 420 4.17 -17.64 7.99
N SER A 421 4.55 -18.58 7.13
CA SER A 421 3.66 -19.14 6.11
C SER A 421 2.46 -19.90 6.69
N ILE A 422 2.65 -20.59 7.82
CA ILE A 422 1.59 -21.33 8.51
C ILE A 422 0.60 -20.34 9.12
N VAL A 423 1.09 -19.39 9.92
CA VAL A 423 0.23 -18.39 10.56
C VAL A 423 -0.47 -17.51 9.52
N TRP A 424 0.21 -17.17 8.41
CA TRP A 424 -0.37 -16.41 7.31
C TRP A 424 -1.57 -17.11 6.66
N LYS A 425 -1.50 -18.44 6.44
CA LYS A 425 -2.60 -19.22 5.87
C LYS A 425 -3.85 -19.17 6.75
N ASP A 426 -3.68 -19.21 8.07
CA ASP A 426 -4.79 -19.13 9.03
C ASP A 426 -5.32 -17.70 9.20
N PHE A 427 -4.49 -16.70 8.89
CA PHE A 427 -4.80 -15.28 9.04
C PHE A 427 -5.57 -14.69 7.87
N ILE A 428 -5.22 -15.03 6.62
CA ILE A 428 -5.86 -14.48 5.40
C ILE A 428 -7.40 -14.55 5.44
N PRO A 429 -8.04 -15.68 5.80
CA PRO A 429 -9.50 -15.76 5.81
C PRO A 429 -10.15 -14.81 6.83
N LYS A 430 -9.44 -14.43 7.90
CA LYS A 430 -9.93 -13.49 8.92
C LYS A 430 -9.88 -12.06 8.38
N VAL A 431 -8.75 -11.66 7.79
CA VAL A 431 -8.60 -10.33 7.17
C VAL A 431 -9.60 -10.12 6.04
N ASN A 432 -9.82 -11.12 5.20
CA ASN A 432 -10.76 -10.98 4.09
C ASN A 432 -12.22 -10.82 4.52
N LYS A 433 -12.57 -11.24 5.75
CA LYS A 433 -13.91 -11.06 6.33
C LYS A 433 -14.09 -9.68 6.97
N ASP A 434 -13.00 -9.07 7.43
CA ASP A 434 -13.02 -7.76 8.06
C ASP A 434 -12.90 -6.65 7.01
N LYS A 435 -14.06 -6.15 6.55
CA LYS A 435 -14.12 -5.06 5.57
C LYS A 435 -13.86 -3.68 6.16
N ASN A 436 -13.81 -3.55 7.49
CA ASN A 436 -13.70 -2.26 8.17
C ASN A 436 -12.26 -1.98 8.62
N ALA A 437 -11.42 -3.01 8.80
CA ALA A 437 -10.05 -2.86 9.27
C ALA A 437 -9.09 -2.19 8.27
N PHE A 438 -9.39 -2.25 6.97
CA PHE A 438 -8.51 -1.73 5.90
C PHE A 438 -9.31 -0.81 4.96
N SER A 439 -8.93 0.47 4.89
CA SER A 439 -9.68 1.47 4.13
C SER A 439 -9.26 1.49 2.66
N SER A 440 -10.23 1.63 1.76
CA SER A 440 -10.00 1.83 0.32
C SER A 440 -9.20 3.11 0.01
N GLN A 441 -9.16 4.05 0.95
CA GLN A 441 -8.35 5.26 0.85
C GLN A 441 -6.84 4.96 0.85
N LEU A 442 -6.38 4.04 1.71
CA LEU A 442 -4.98 3.61 1.72
C LEU A 442 -4.58 3.02 0.36
N GLU A 443 -5.44 2.19 -0.22
CA GLU A 443 -5.19 1.58 -1.53
C GLU A 443 -5.06 2.65 -2.62
N SER A 444 -5.96 3.64 -2.66
CA SER A 444 -5.89 4.72 -3.64
C SER A 444 -4.63 5.59 -3.50
N ALA A 445 -4.21 5.88 -2.28
CA ALA A 445 -3.05 6.72 -2.04
C ALA A 445 -1.73 5.96 -2.28
N ASP A 446 -1.65 4.66 -1.96
CA ASP A 446 -0.48 3.83 -2.31
C ASP A 446 -0.29 3.69 -3.83
N LYS A 447 -1.38 3.75 -4.60
CA LYS A 447 -1.34 3.72 -6.06
C LYS A 447 -0.62 4.94 -6.67
N GLU A 448 -0.60 6.07 -5.95
CA GLU A 448 0.14 7.26 -6.38
C GLU A 448 1.63 7.18 -6.02
N LEU A 449 1.98 6.45 -4.95
CA LEU A 449 3.36 6.27 -4.49
C LEU A 449 4.10 5.14 -5.23
N LEU A 450 3.40 4.06 -5.58
CA LEU A 450 3.98 2.90 -6.22
C LEU A 450 3.92 3.00 -7.75
N PRO A 451 4.97 2.55 -8.48
CA PRO A 451 4.97 2.61 -9.94
C PRO A 451 3.80 1.83 -10.56
N ALA A 452 3.24 2.33 -11.66
CA ALA A 452 2.07 1.72 -12.32
C ALA A 452 2.30 0.28 -12.83
N TRP A 453 3.56 -0.11 -13.04
CA TRP A 453 3.96 -1.46 -13.45
C TRP A 453 4.09 -2.43 -12.26
N HIS A 454 4.03 -1.93 -11.02
CA HIS A 454 3.93 -2.74 -9.82
C HIS A 454 2.49 -3.21 -9.64
N GLU A 455 2.32 -4.51 -9.45
CA GLU A 455 1.01 -5.02 -9.05
C GLU A 455 0.83 -4.63 -7.57
N GLN A 456 -0.21 -3.88 -7.21
CA GLN A 456 -0.47 -3.48 -5.83
C GLN A 456 -1.16 -4.59 -5.02
N SER A 457 -0.71 -4.83 -3.79
CA SER A 457 -1.39 -5.76 -2.88
C SER A 457 -2.68 -5.13 -2.35
N MET A 458 -3.79 -5.87 -2.40
CA MET A 458 -5.13 -5.40 -1.97
C MET A 458 -5.68 -6.25 -0.84
N PHE A 459 -6.25 -5.60 0.18
CA PHE A 459 -6.90 -6.24 1.33
C PHE A 459 -8.11 -5.42 1.81
N PRO A 460 -9.26 -6.06 2.11
CA PRO A 460 -9.55 -7.48 1.93
C PRO A 460 -9.62 -7.87 0.45
N LYS A 461 -9.17 -9.09 0.11
CA LYS A 461 -9.35 -9.59 -1.26
C LYS A 461 -10.84 -9.78 -1.52
N THR A 462 -11.40 -9.01 -2.44
CA THR A 462 -12.79 -9.18 -2.85
C THR A 462 -12.93 -10.54 -3.54
N GLU A 463 -13.65 -11.48 -2.92
CA GLU A 463 -14.03 -12.78 -3.52
C GLU A 463 -15.09 -12.62 -4.63
N GLY A 464 -15.06 -11.50 -5.35
CA GLY A 464 -16.15 -11.03 -6.18
C GLY A 464 -16.16 -11.60 -7.59
N THR A 465 -15.04 -12.02 -8.17
CA THR A 465 -15.02 -12.22 -9.63
C THR A 465 -15.85 -13.41 -10.08
N LEU A 466 -15.78 -14.56 -9.41
CA LEU A 466 -16.54 -15.76 -9.81
C LEU A 466 -18.03 -15.60 -9.50
N MET A 467 -18.39 -15.11 -8.31
CA MET A 467 -19.80 -14.93 -7.93
C MET A 467 -20.46 -13.80 -8.73
N MET A 468 -19.74 -12.71 -9.03
CA MET A 468 -20.25 -11.68 -9.94
C MET A 468 -20.37 -12.20 -11.38
N LEU A 469 -19.44 -13.02 -11.87
CA LEU A 469 -19.56 -13.66 -13.19
C LEU A 469 -20.75 -14.61 -13.25
N LEU A 470 -20.98 -15.40 -12.20
CA LEU A 470 -22.14 -16.28 -12.10
C LEU A 470 -23.44 -15.48 -12.05
N GLN A 471 -23.49 -14.42 -11.25
CA GLN A 471 -24.65 -13.54 -11.13
C GLN A 471 -24.96 -12.80 -12.44
N THR A 472 -23.92 -12.29 -13.13
CA THR A 472 -24.08 -11.62 -14.44
C THR A 472 -24.53 -12.60 -15.51
N PHE A 473 -23.99 -13.83 -15.53
CA PHE A 473 -24.46 -14.88 -16.44
C PHE A 473 -25.92 -15.24 -16.19
N LEU A 474 -26.32 -15.39 -14.92
CA LEU A 474 -27.71 -15.68 -14.54
C LEU A 474 -28.65 -14.55 -14.98
N CYS A 475 -28.24 -13.30 -14.78
CA CYS A 475 -29.00 -12.12 -15.18
C CYS A 475 -29.18 -12.04 -16.71
N LEU A 476 -28.09 -12.25 -17.47
CA LEU A 476 -28.14 -12.30 -18.93
C LEU A 476 -29.04 -13.43 -19.44
N ALA A 477 -28.97 -14.61 -18.83
CA ALA A 477 -29.84 -15.73 -19.19
C ALA A 477 -31.32 -15.40 -18.98
N VAL A 478 -31.68 -14.75 -17.86
CA VAL A 478 -33.05 -14.28 -17.59
C VAL A 478 -33.50 -13.27 -18.65
N CYS A 479 -32.65 -12.30 -19.01
CA CYS A 479 -32.96 -11.32 -20.05
C CYS A 479 -33.20 -11.97 -21.42
N ILE A 480 -32.38 -12.94 -21.81
CA ILE A 480 -32.53 -13.69 -23.08
C ILE A 480 -33.85 -14.46 -23.08
N ILE A 481 -34.18 -15.14 -21.98
CA ILE A 481 -35.44 -15.88 -21.84
C ILE A 481 -36.63 -14.92 -21.94
N ALA A 482 -36.57 -13.75 -21.30
CA ALA A 482 -37.63 -12.75 -21.37
C ALA A 482 -37.88 -12.25 -22.81
N VAL A 483 -36.81 -11.97 -23.58
CA VAL A 483 -36.92 -11.58 -24.99
C VAL A 483 -37.50 -12.71 -25.84
N LEU A 484 -37.05 -13.95 -25.63
CA LEU A 484 -37.59 -15.12 -26.36
C LEU A 484 -39.07 -15.36 -26.06
N MET A 485 -39.50 -15.18 -24.80
CA MET A 485 -40.91 -15.28 -24.43
C MET A 485 -41.76 -14.17 -25.05
N GLN A 486 -41.20 -12.98 -25.25
CA GLN A 486 -41.89 -11.86 -25.90
C GLN A 486 -41.97 -12.03 -27.43
N GLN A 487 -40.93 -12.58 -28.07
CA GLN A 487 -40.90 -12.82 -29.51
C GLN A 487 -41.76 -14.02 -29.93
N PHE A 488 -41.89 -15.04 -29.07
CA PHE A 488 -42.68 -16.25 -29.37
C PHE A 488 -43.74 -16.54 -28.29
N PRO A 489 -44.80 -15.71 -28.19
CA PRO A 489 -45.81 -15.85 -27.13
C PRO A 489 -46.58 -17.19 -27.20
N ALA A 490 -46.74 -17.78 -28.39
CA ALA A 490 -47.46 -19.05 -28.58
C ALA A 490 -46.70 -20.30 -28.08
N SER A 491 -45.36 -20.30 -28.15
CA SER A 491 -44.49 -21.39 -27.65
C SER A 491 -43.87 -21.10 -26.28
N SER A 492 -44.04 -19.88 -25.78
CA SER A 492 -43.50 -19.42 -24.49
C SER A 492 -43.91 -20.31 -23.31
N GLY A 493 -45.17 -20.79 -23.28
CA GLY A 493 -45.68 -21.66 -22.22
C GLY A 493 -45.06 -23.06 -22.21
N GLU A 494 -44.78 -23.63 -23.39
CA GLU A 494 -44.12 -24.93 -23.51
C GLU A 494 -42.63 -24.83 -23.22
N PHE A 495 -41.98 -23.76 -23.66
CA PHE A 495 -40.57 -23.49 -23.36
C PHE A 495 -40.36 -23.27 -21.85
N ALA A 496 -41.20 -22.46 -21.20
CA ALA A 496 -41.15 -22.24 -19.76
C ALA A 496 -41.39 -23.54 -18.97
N ARG A 497 -42.34 -24.38 -19.40
CA ARG A 497 -42.55 -25.71 -18.80
C ARG A 497 -41.33 -26.61 -18.97
N THR A 498 -40.73 -26.63 -20.15
CA THR A 498 -39.57 -27.50 -20.44
C THR A 498 -38.34 -27.07 -19.65
N VAL A 499 -38.09 -25.77 -19.53
CA VAL A 499 -37.00 -25.25 -18.69
C VAL A 499 -37.25 -25.55 -17.22
N ALA A 500 -38.50 -25.41 -16.74
CA ALA A 500 -38.86 -25.74 -15.37
C ALA A 500 -38.72 -27.24 -15.06
N THR A 501 -39.12 -28.12 -15.99
CA THR A 501 -38.99 -29.58 -15.79
C THR A 501 -37.54 -30.03 -15.83
N VAL A 502 -36.73 -29.53 -16.77
CA VAL A 502 -35.29 -29.82 -16.83
C VAL A 502 -34.57 -29.26 -15.61
N GLY A 503 -34.92 -28.05 -15.16
CA GLY A 503 -34.38 -27.46 -13.94
C GLY A 503 -34.73 -28.26 -12.69
N ALA A 504 -35.97 -28.74 -12.57
CA ALA A 504 -36.41 -29.60 -11.47
C ALA A 504 -35.68 -30.94 -11.48
N GLN A 505 -35.52 -31.57 -12.65
CA GLN A 505 -34.76 -32.82 -12.79
C GLN A 505 -33.29 -32.64 -12.44
N PHE A 506 -32.67 -31.54 -12.86
CA PHE A 506 -31.29 -31.22 -12.51
C PHE A 506 -31.13 -31.00 -11.01
N TYR A 507 -32.07 -30.26 -10.38
CA TYR A 507 -32.08 -30.06 -8.93
C TYR A 507 -32.22 -31.38 -8.17
N GLU A 508 -33.16 -32.23 -8.58
CA GLU A 508 -33.41 -33.52 -7.95
C GLU A 508 -32.21 -34.46 -8.08
N THR A 509 -31.59 -34.51 -9.27
CA THR A 509 -30.38 -35.30 -9.54
C THR A 509 -29.18 -34.78 -8.74
N SER A 510 -29.04 -33.45 -8.65
CA SER A 510 -27.96 -32.81 -7.88
C SER A 510 -28.14 -33.04 -6.38
N MET A 511 -29.36 -32.91 -5.85
CA MET A 511 -29.68 -33.20 -4.45
C MET A 511 -29.50 -34.69 -4.12
N HIS A 512 -29.86 -35.59 -5.03
CA HIS A 512 -29.64 -37.02 -4.86
C HIS A 512 -28.15 -37.38 -4.89
N THR A 513 -27.36 -36.75 -5.76
CA THR A 513 -25.90 -36.94 -5.79
C THR A 513 -25.24 -36.37 -4.54
N PHE A 514 -25.70 -35.19 -4.08
CA PHE A 514 -25.21 -34.56 -2.86
C PHE A 514 -25.59 -35.38 -1.60
N SER A 515 -26.79 -35.96 -1.54
CA SER A 515 -27.21 -36.80 -0.42
C SER A 515 -26.50 -38.15 -0.36
N GLN A 516 -26.02 -38.66 -1.49
CA GLN A 516 -25.16 -39.84 -1.54
C GLN A 516 -23.73 -39.56 -1.06
N TRP A 517 -23.25 -38.33 -1.25
CA TRP A 517 -21.89 -37.92 -0.84
C TRP A 517 -21.84 -37.35 0.58
N ALA A 518 -22.93 -36.76 1.05
CA ALA A 518 -23.07 -36.24 2.40
C ALA A 518 -23.35 -37.42 3.38
N PRO A 519 -22.50 -37.67 4.39
CA PRO A 519 -22.81 -38.64 5.43
C PRO A 519 -24.16 -38.31 6.06
N GLY A 520 -25.02 -39.31 6.31
CA GLY A 520 -26.42 -39.15 6.75
C GLY A 520 -26.66 -38.35 8.04
N ASN A 521 -25.58 -37.89 8.68
CA ASN A 521 -25.53 -37.17 9.94
C ASN A 521 -25.29 -35.66 9.72
N ILE A 522 -25.09 -35.19 8.48
CA ILE A 522 -24.66 -33.81 8.17
C ILE A 522 -25.70 -32.76 8.57
N ILE A 523 -27.00 -33.05 8.39
CA ILE A 523 -28.07 -32.11 8.73
C ILE A 523 -28.20 -31.96 10.25
N PRO A 524 -28.19 -33.03 11.07
CA PRO A 524 -28.06 -32.92 12.53
C PRO A 524 -26.80 -32.19 12.99
N TYR A 525 -25.66 -32.36 12.31
CA TYR A 525 -24.40 -31.69 12.64
C TYR A 525 -24.46 -30.18 12.37
N LEU A 526 -25.02 -29.78 11.22
CA LEU A 526 -25.19 -28.36 10.83
C LEU A 526 -26.30 -27.66 11.63
N ALA A 527 -27.32 -28.41 12.07
CA ALA A 527 -28.42 -27.90 12.89
C ALA A 527 -28.14 -27.92 14.40
N SER A 528 -27.10 -28.64 14.85
CA SER A 528 -26.70 -28.62 16.26
C SER A 528 -26.14 -27.24 16.63
N LYS A 529 -26.73 -26.60 17.65
CA LYS A 529 -26.12 -25.43 18.30
C LYS A 529 -24.71 -25.81 18.74
N GLN A 530 -23.74 -24.92 18.50
CA GLN A 530 -22.40 -25.05 19.08
C GLN A 530 -22.53 -25.28 20.59
N VAL A 531 -22.06 -26.43 21.06
CA VAL A 531 -21.87 -26.65 22.49
C VAL A 531 -20.71 -25.75 22.90
N PRO A 532 -20.89 -24.81 23.86
CA PRO A 532 -19.78 -24.04 24.37
C PRO A 532 -18.78 -25.01 24.98
N VAL A 533 -17.58 -25.06 24.40
CA VAL A 533 -16.43 -25.72 25.03
C VAL A 533 -16.12 -24.87 26.27
N PRO A 534 -16.14 -25.43 27.49
CA PRO A 534 -15.65 -24.69 28.66
C PRO A 534 -14.23 -24.25 28.38
N GLU A 535 -13.95 -22.96 28.53
CA GLU A 535 -12.58 -22.45 28.51
C GLU A 535 -11.75 -23.25 29.52
N LEU A 536 -10.70 -23.90 29.02
CA LEU A 536 -9.69 -24.59 29.81
C LEU A 536 -8.39 -23.81 29.73
#